data_AF-A0A2N2P5L9-F1
#
_entry.id   AF-A0A2N2P5L9-F1
#
_cell.length_a   1.000
_cell.length_b   1.000
_cell.length_c   1.000
_cell.angle_alpha   90.00
_cell.angle_beta   90.00
_cell.angle_gamma   90.00
#
_symmetry.space_group_name_H-M   'P 1'
#
loop_
_entity.id
_entity.type
_entity.pdbx_description
1 polymer ?
#
loop_
_entity_poly.entity_id
_entity_poly.type
_entity_poly.pdbx_seq_one_letter_code
_entity_poly.pdbx_strand_id
1 'polypeptide(L)'
;MKKKRLLIIFMLLFVLFIASFTWLLLQEERYQYGYTRNYQFDPLKLNNEDLEFVLINENDVESNKNLKDDYFFGKEEDFYLLVNKFYELVLLENASFSKLDSIEFSTLCDNVNSGFYSSYFTYSKIENVDGKKVRVHRYVFIDLQSKTLRIIEEYIEPVILIWNKINLSKIKYSASDVLELTDRNGGSDQRQTVNNNCYVRVGMFPDSAEFRGWSVSYIETYSEKNEQIVINEYDPFTGELLPSEKK
;
A
#
# COMPACT_ATOMS: atom_id res chain seq x y z
N MET A 1 22.30 46.42 32.51
CA MET A 1 20.91 46.44 31.98
C MET A 1 20.72 45.74 30.63
N LYS A 2 21.58 45.95 29.62
CA LYS A 2 21.39 45.37 28.27
C LYS A 2 21.29 43.82 28.24
N LYS A 3 22.13 43.09 28.99
CA LYS A 3 22.11 41.61 29.04
C LYS A 3 20.78 41.02 29.54
N LYS A 4 20.15 41.64 30.56
CA LYS A 4 18.86 41.18 31.09
C LYS A 4 17.73 41.33 30.07
N ARG A 5 17.71 42.42 29.29
CA ARG A 5 16.73 42.63 28.22
C ARG A 5 16.87 41.61 27.10
N LEU A 6 18.10 41.27 26.72
CA LEU A 6 18.37 40.29 25.67
C LEU A 6 17.89 38.87 26.06
N LEU A 7 18.12 38.46 27.32
CA LEU A 7 17.66 37.16 27.83
C LEU A 7 16.12 37.04 27.80
N ILE A 8 15.41 38.10 28.17
CA ILE A 8 13.94 38.14 28.17
C ILE A 8 13.40 38.00 26.74
N ILE A 9 14.00 38.72 25.78
CA ILE A 9 13.61 38.62 24.36
C ILE A 9 13.82 37.20 23.84
N PHE A 10 14.96 36.58 24.17
CA PHE A 10 15.24 35.21 23.74
C PHE A 10 14.24 34.19 24.32
N MET A 11 13.91 34.28 25.61
CA MET A 11 12.89 33.42 26.21
C MET A 11 11.52 33.60 25.56
N LEU A 12 11.10 34.83 25.27
CA LEU A 12 9.83 35.09 24.60
C LEU A 12 9.78 34.49 23.19
N LEU A 13 10.87 34.63 22.42
CA LEU A 13 10.98 34.02 21.09
C LEU A 13 10.94 32.49 21.17
N PHE A 14 11.60 31.91 22.17
CA PHE A 14 11.57 30.46 22.37
C PHE A 14 10.19 29.94 22.74
N VAL A 15 9.44 30.64 23.60
CA VAL A 15 8.06 30.29 23.95
C VAL A 15 7.14 30.43 22.74
N LEU A 16 7.27 31.50 21.94
CA LEU A 16 6.51 31.66 20.70
C LEU A 16 6.85 30.58 19.67
N PHE A 17 8.12 30.19 19.57
CA PHE A 17 8.54 29.08 18.72
C PHE A 17 7.92 27.76 19.17
N ILE A 18 7.97 27.44 20.47
CA ILE A 18 7.32 26.22 20.99
C ILE A 18 5.81 26.26 20.76
N ALA A 19 5.13 27.38 21.05
CA ALA A 19 3.69 27.49 20.88
C ALA A 19 3.24 27.38 19.42
N SER A 20 4.00 27.97 18.49
CA SER A 20 3.71 27.83 17.06
C SER A 20 4.02 26.42 16.56
N PHE A 21 5.10 25.80 17.04
CA PHE A 21 5.46 24.43 16.72
C PHE A 21 4.45 23.42 17.27
N THR A 22 3.99 23.58 18.52
CA THR A 22 2.95 22.72 19.10
C THR A 22 1.60 22.95 18.41
N TRP A 23 1.23 24.19 18.07
CA TRP A 23 0.02 24.45 17.29
C TRP A 23 0.08 23.79 15.90
N LEU A 24 1.24 23.80 15.25
CA LEU A 24 1.46 23.12 13.98
C LEU A 24 1.32 21.59 14.14
N LEU A 25 1.91 21.02 15.20
CA LEU A 25 1.81 19.59 15.51
C LEU A 25 0.40 19.15 15.96
N LEU A 26 -0.40 20.07 16.50
CA LEU A 26 -1.77 19.84 16.96
C LEU A 26 -2.81 20.07 15.86
N GLN A 27 -2.42 20.40 14.62
CA GLN A 27 -3.38 20.41 13.52
C GLN A 27 -3.81 18.98 13.23
N GLU A 28 -5.03 18.63 13.63
CA GLU A 28 -5.66 17.38 13.25
C GLU A 28 -5.80 17.35 11.73
N GLU A 29 -5.28 16.28 11.11
CA GLU A 29 -5.60 15.97 9.73
C GLU A 29 -7.10 15.72 9.62
N ARG A 30 -7.76 16.52 8.80
CA ARG A 30 -9.14 16.36 8.40
C ARG A 30 -9.17 15.49 7.17
N TYR A 31 -9.83 14.35 7.32
CA TYR A 31 -10.09 13.40 6.25
C TYR A 31 -11.48 13.70 5.67
N GLN A 32 -11.53 13.92 4.36
CA GLN A 32 -12.77 14.02 3.62
C GLN A 32 -12.82 12.89 2.60
N TYR A 33 -13.87 12.07 2.69
CA TYR A 33 -14.09 11.01 1.73
C TYR A 33 -14.39 11.59 0.35
N GLY A 34 -13.64 11.17 -0.65
CA GLY A 34 -13.86 11.58 -2.03
C GLY A 34 -14.91 10.71 -2.69
N TYR A 35 -14.53 9.50 -3.09
CA TYR A 35 -15.46 8.52 -3.66
C TYR A 35 -14.92 7.09 -3.58
N THR A 36 -15.81 6.13 -3.83
CA THR A 36 -15.47 4.74 -4.12
C THR A 36 -16.07 4.30 -5.44
N ARG A 37 -15.28 3.55 -6.22
CA ARG A 37 -15.75 2.91 -7.45
C ARG A 37 -15.18 1.50 -7.52
N ASN A 38 -16.00 0.58 -7.98
CA ASN A 38 -15.61 -0.79 -8.23
C ASN A 38 -15.70 -1.04 -9.74
N TYR A 39 -14.69 -1.70 -10.28
CA TYR A 39 -14.61 -2.07 -11.68
C TYR A 39 -14.42 -3.58 -11.76
N GLN A 40 -15.06 -4.20 -12.74
CA GLN A 40 -14.81 -5.57 -13.13
C GLN A 40 -13.92 -5.59 -14.37
N PHE A 41 -13.03 -6.57 -14.47
CA PHE A 41 -12.17 -6.77 -15.63
C PHE A 41 -11.97 -8.27 -15.90
N ASP A 42 -11.43 -8.62 -17.07
CA ASP A 42 -11.02 -9.99 -17.37
C ASP A 42 -9.49 -10.12 -17.26
N PRO A 43 -8.95 -10.81 -16.24
CA PRO A 43 -7.50 -10.96 -16.07
C PRO A 43 -6.84 -11.68 -17.24
N LEU A 44 -7.56 -12.52 -17.99
CA LEU A 44 -7.02 -13.22 -19.17
C LEU A 44 -6.75 -12.27 -20.34
N LYS A 45 -7.38 -11.09 -20.35
CA LYS A 45 -7.19 -10.04 -21.36
C LYS A 45 -6.13 -9.03 -20.98
N LEU A 46 -5.38 -9.22 -19.88
CA LEU A 46 -4.41 -8.24 -19.39
C LEU A 46 -3.40 -7.81 -20.47
N ASN A 47 -2.93 -8.74 -21.30
CA ASN A 47 -1.98 -8.47 -22.38
C ASN A 47 -2.62 -8.06 -23.71
N ASN A 48 -3.95 -8.02 -23.79
CA ASN A 48 -4.68 -7.65 -25.00
C ASN A 48 -5.03 -6.15 -25.00
N GLU A 49 -5.16 -5.58 -26.19
CA GLU A 49 -5.64 -4.21 -26.40
C GLU A 49 -7.13 -4.07 -26.06
N ASP A 50 -7.87 -5.18 -26.02
CA ASP A 50 -9.30 -5.24 -25.69
C ASP A 50 -9.61 -5.38 -24.18
N LEU A 51 -8.63 -5.09 -23.31
CA LEU A 51 -8.87 -5.06 -21.86
C LEU A 51 -9.85 -3.92 -21.54
N GLU A 52 -10.99 -4.26 -20.94
CA GLU A 52 -12.02 -3.31 -20.54
C GLU A 52 -12.22 -3.35 -19.02
N PHE A 53 -12.54 -2.17 -18.46
CA PHE A 53 -12.93 -2.01 -17.06
C PHE A 53 -14.39 -1.58 -17.00
N VAL A 54 -15.26 -2.48 -16.54
CA VAL A 54 -16.70 -2.23 -16.44
C VAL A 54 -17.03 -1.72 -15.05
N LEU A 55 -17.55 -0.50 -14.95
CA LEU A 55 -18.01 0.06 -13.67
C LEU A 55 -19.19 -0.77 -13.13
N ILE A 56 -19.07 -1.24 -11.89
CA ILE A 56 -20.11 -2.02 -11.20
C ILE A 56 -20.55 -1.31 -9.91
N ASN A 57 -21.81 -1.47 -9.53
CA ASN A 57 -22.30 -0.97 -8.25
C ASN A 57 -21.81 -1.89 -7.12
N GLU A 58 -21.68 -1.34 -5.91
CA GLU A 58 -21.27 -2.10 -4.72
C GLU A 58 -22.17 -3.32 -4.44
N ASN A 59 -23.47 -3.19 -4.73
CA ASN A 59 -24.44 -4.27 -4.52
C ASN A 59 -24.34 -5.39 -5.57
N ASP A 60 -23.62 -5.17 -6.68
CA ASP A 60 -23.51 -6.13 -7.79
C ASP A 60 -22.22 -6.97 -7.73
N VAL A 61 -21.35 -6.70 -6.75
CA VAL A 61 -20.05 -7.40 -6.60
C VAL A 61 -20.25 -8.90 -6.30
N GLU A 62 -21.30 -9.27 -5.57
CA GLU A 62 -21.59 -10.68 -5.22
C GLU A 62 -22.44 -11.42 -6.27
N SER A 63 -23.03 -10.72 -7.25
CA SER A 63 -24.09 -11.30 -8.10
C SER A 63 -23.60 -11.82 -9.47
N ASN A 64 -22.34 -11.59 -9.82
CA ASN A 64 -21.85 -11.85 -11.18
C ASN A 64 -21.37 -13.29 -11.40
N LYS A 65 -22.32 -14.24 -11.36
CA LYS A 65 -22.15 -15.71 -11.57
C LYS A 65 -21.70 -16.16 -12.97
N ASN A 66 -21.32 -15.23 -13.85
CA ASN A 66 -21.03 -15.54 -15.26
C ASN A 66 -19.55 -15.66 -15.60
N LEU A 67 -18.65 -15.38 -14.65
CA LEU A 67 -17.23 -15.62 -14.82
C LEU A 67 -16.91 -17.00 -14.22
N LYS A 68 -16.22 -17.86 -14.99
CA LYS A 68 -15.73 -19.14 -14.44
C LYS A 68 -14.91 -18.88 -13.17
N ASP A 69 -15.16 -19.71 -12.16
CA ASP A 69 -14.42 -19.79 -10.89
C ASP A 69 -13.01 -20.38 -11.11
N ASP A 70 -12.25 -19.78 -12.03
CA ASP A 70 -10.86 -20.12 -12.23
C ASP A 70 -10.03 -19.27 -11.27
N TYR A 71 -9.34 -19.91 -10.32
CA TYR A 71 -8.42 -19.22 -9.42
C TYR A 71 -7.27 -18.62 -10.23
N PHE A 72 -7.15 -17.30 -10.21
CA PHE A 72 -6.10 -16.59 -10.94
C PHE A 72 -5.05 -16.03 -9.99
N PHE A 73 -3.79 -16.42 -10.22
CA PHE A 73 -2.63 -15.86 -9.54
C PHE A 73 -1.77 -15.14 -10.58
N GLY A 74 -1.44 -13.89 -10.29
CA GLY A 74 -0.58 -13.05 -11.12
C GLY A 74 0.81 -12.90 -10.51
N LYS A 75 1.79 -12.63 -11.36
CA LYS A 75 3.09 -12.12 -10.89
C LYS A 75 2.96 -10.65 -10.53
N GLU A 76 3.91 -10.15 -9.76
CA GLU A 76 4.01 -8.73 -9.40
C GLU A 76 3.86 -7.80 -10.62
N GLU A 77 4.50 -8.14 -11.74
CA GLU A 77 4.45 -7.34 -12.97
C GLU A 77 3.06 -7.25 -13.60
N ASP A 78 2.21 -8.28 -13.39
CA ASP A 78 0.85 -8.30 -13.91
C ASP A 78 -0.01 -7.23 -13.21
N PHE A 79 0.18 -7.05 -11.90
CA PHE A 79 -0.51 -6.00 -11.15
C PHE A 79 -0.01 -4.61 -11.54
N TYR A 80 1.30 -4.43 -11.75
CA TYR A 80 1.83 -3.16 -12.28
C TYR A 80 1.22 -2.81 -13.63
N LEU A 81 1.14 -3.78 -14.54
CA LEU A 81 0.53 -3.60 -15.85
C LEU A 81 -0.96 -3.26 -15.72
N LEU A 82 -1.68 -3.96 -14.83
CA LEU A 82 -3.11 -3.74 -14.62
C LEU A 82 -3.39 -2.32 -14.07
N VAL A 83 -2.60 -1.85 -13.09
CA VAL A 83 -2.70 -0.48 -12.59
C VAL A 83 -2.38 0.52 -13.70
N ASN A 84 -1.30 0.30 -14.46
CA ASN A 84 -0.94 1.19 -15.57
C ASN A 84 -2.07 1.33 -16.60
N LYS A 85 -2.64 0.20 -17.03
CA LYS A 85 -3.78 0.19 -17.95
C LYS A 85 -5.03 0.84 -17.36
N PHE A 86 -5.31 0.62 -16.07
CA PHE A 86 -6.44 1.26 -15.41
C PHE A 86 -6.31 2.79 -15.41
N TYR A 87 -5.13 3.31 -15.06
CA TYR A 87 -4.87 4.74 -15.11
C TYR A 87 -5.02 5.31 -16.52
N GLU A 88 -4.47 4.62 -17.52
CA GLU A 88 -4.52 5.07 -18.92
C GLU A 88 -5.96 5.06 -19.47
N LEU A 89 -6.68 3.96 -19.28
CA LEU A 89 -7.98 3.73 -19.92
C LEU A 89 -9.16 4.34 -19.17
N VAL A 90 -9.11 4.39 -17.83
CA VAL A 90 -10.23 4.82 -16.99
C VAL A 90 -10.01 6.23 -16.45
N LEU A 91 -8.82 6.51 -15.94
CA LEU A 91 -8.51 7.82 -15.34
C LEU A 91 -7.99 8.83 -16.36
N LEU A 92 -7.59 8.37 -17.56
CA LEU A 92 -6.95 9.18 -18.59
C LEU A 92 -5.68 9.89 -18.07
N GLU A 93 -4.98 9.21 -17.17
CA GLU A 93 -3.75 9.67 -16.52
C GLU A 93 -2.63 8.63 -16.77
N ASN A 94 -1.35 9.02 -16.67
CA ASN A 94 -0.26 8.05 -16.68
C ASN A 94 0.00 7.57 -15.24
N ALA A 95 -0.04 6.27 -14.97
CA ALA A 95 0.30 5.69 -13.67
C ALA A 95 1.74 5.97 -13.21
N SER A 96 2.62 6.47 -14.09
CA SER A 96 3.91 7.10 -13.81
C SER A 96 3.75 8.40 -12.99
N PHE A 97 3.04 8.29 -11.87
CA PHE A 97 3.13 9.23 -10.79
C PHE A 97 4.18 8.69 -9.84
N SER A 98 5.29 9.43 -9.75
CA SER A 98 6.43 9.29 -8.86
C SER A 98 6.10 9.35 -7.36
N LYS A 99 4.91 8.87 -6.96
CA LYS A 99 4.33 9.02 -5.63
C LYS A 99 3.52 7.77 -5.24
N LEU A 100 4.08 6.60 -5.52
CA LEU A 100 3.65 5.37 -4.87
C LEU A 100 4.09 5.48 -3.41
N ASP A 101 3.13 5.44 -2.50
CA ASP A 101 3.32 5.62 -1.06
C ASP A 101 3.47 4.29 -0.37
N SER A 102 2.68 3.32 -0.79
CA SER A 102 2.80 1.95 -0.32
C SER A 102 2.31 0.97 -1.36
N ILE A 103 2.80 -0.25 -1.24
CA ILE A 103 2.38 -1.39 -2.04
C ILE A 103 2.31 -2.63 -1.17
N GLU A 104 1.31 -3.45 -1.38
CA GLU A 104 1.17 -4.75 -0.74
C GLU A 104 0.62 -5.76 -1.75
N PHE A 105 1.11 -6.99 -1.68
CA PHE A 105 0.61 -8.14 -2.41
C PHE A 105 0.19 -9.21 -1.41
N SER A 106 -0.89 -9.94 -1.72
CA SER A 106 -1.31 -11.07 -0.92
C SER A 106 -1.36 -12.37 -1.72
N THR A 107 -0.96 -13.45 -1.06
CA THR A 107 -1.13 -14.82 -1.56
C THR A 107 -1.63 -15.75 -0.45
N LEU A 108 -2.02 -16.96 -0.81
CA LEU A 108 -2.37 -18.01 0.14
C LEU A 108 -1.12 -18.83 0.47
N CYS A 109 -1.01 -19.32 1.71
CA CYS A 109 0.12 -20.15 2.13
C CYS A 109 0.26 -21.44 1.30
N ASP A 110 -0.85 -22.02 0.83
CA ASP A 110 -0.84 -23.16 -0.09
C ASP A 110 -0.38 -22.80 -1.52
N ASN A 111 -0.35 -21.52 -1.87
CA ASN A 111 -0.09 -21.01 -3.21
C ASN A 111 1.10 -20.05 -3.30
N VAL A 112 2.02 -20.06 -2.31
CA VAL A 112 3.20 -19.17 -2.26
C VAL A 112 3.99 -19.15 -3.57
N ASN A 113 4.10 -20.29 -4.25
CA ASN A 113 4.84 -20.41 -5.52
C ASN A 113 3.98 -20.13 -6.77
N SER A 114 2.68 -19.87 -6.63
CA SER A 114 1.76 -19.63 -7.74
C SER A 114 1.65 -18.14 -8.13
N GLY A 115 2.17 -17.24 -7.29
CA GLY A 115 2.03 -15.79 -7.44
C GLY A 115 1.07 -15.20 -6.41
N PHE A 116 0.57 -13.99 -6.66
CA PHE A 116 -0.33 -13.25 -5.79
C PHE A 116 -1.75 -13.25 -6.35
N TYR A 117 -2.75 -13.26 -5.48
CA TYR A 117 -4.15 -13.18 -5.90
C TYR A 117 -4.73 -11.78 -5.73
N SER A 118 -4.12 -10.94 -4.89
CA SER A 118 -4.57 -9.57 -4.68
C SER A 118 -3.39 -8.63 -4.42
N SER A 119 -3.65 -7.35 -4.62
CA SER A 119 -2.70 -6.28 -4.35
C SER A 119 -3.39 -5.01 -3.88
N TYR A 120 -2.65 -4.19 -3.17
CA TYR A 120 -3.05 -2.89 -2.71
C TYR A 120 -1.95 -1.88 -3.03
N PHE A 121 -2.34 -0.78 -3.67
CA PHE A 121 -1.46 0.34 -3.98
C PHE A 121 -2.02 1.62 -3.37
N THR A 122 -1.15 2.40 -2.73
CA THR A 122 -1.50 3.75 -2.30
C THR A 122 -0.70 4.76 -3.11
N TYR A 123 -1.38 5.69 -3.74
CA TYR A 123 -0.79 6.82 -4.43
C TYR A 123 -1.20 8.11 -3.72
N SER A 124 -0.35 9.13 -3.77
CA SER A 124 -0.79 10.48 -3.42
C SER A 124 -0.38 11.54 -4.41
N LYS A 125 -1.22 12.57 -4.55
CA LYS A 125 -0.89 13.82 -5.25
C LYS A 125 -1.31 15.02 -4.42
N ILE A 126 -0.75 16.18 -4.76
CA ILE A 126 -1.17 17.46 -4.18
C ILE A 126 -1.94 18.18 -5.28
N GLU A 127 -3.16 18.56 -4.98
CA GLU A 127 -4.03 19.31 -5.89
C GLU A 127 -4.46 20.63 -5.25
N ASN A 128 -4.92 21.56 -6.06
CA ASN A 128 -5.57 22.77 -5.59
C ASN A 128 -7.08 22.60 -5.75
N VAL A 129 -7.80 22.52 -4.64
CA VAL A 129 -9.27 22.44 -4.59
C VAL A 129 -9.78 23.70 -3.91
N ASP A 130 -10.64 24.46 -4.60
CA ASP A 130 -11.21 25.73 -4.10
C ASP A 130 -10.17 26.72 -3.52
N GLY A 131 -9.01 26.81 -4.17
CA GLY A 131 -7.92 27.70 -3.77
C GLY A 131 -7.10 27.22 -2.57
N LYS A 132 -7.36 26.01 -2.06
CA LYS A 132 -6.57 25.35 -1.01
C LYS A 132 -5.77 24.20 -1.59
N LYS A 133 -4.55 24.01 -1.07
CA LYS A 133 -3.78 22.81 -1.34
C LYS A 133 -4.35 21.66 -0.52
N VAL A 134 -4.73 20.60 -1.20
CA VAL A 134 -5.27 19.37 -0.61
C VAL A 134 -4.37 18.22 -1.06
N ARG A 135 -4.14 17.26 -0.16
CA ARG A 135 -3.54 15.99 -0.56
C ARG A 135 -4.66 15.03 -0.96
N VAL A 136 -4.52 14.43 -2.13
CA VAL A 136 -5.41 13.37 -2.59
C VAL A 136 -4.70 12.05 -2.41
N HIS A 137 -5.23 11.18 -1.55
CA HIS A 137 -4.83 9.77 -1.45
C HIS A 137 -5.73 8.94 -2.35
N ARG A 138 -5.13 8.07 -3.14
CA ARG A 138 -5.83 7.12 -3.99
C ARG A 138 -5.37 5.72 -3.66
N TYR A 139 -6.32 4.92 -3.21
CA TYR A 139 -6.13 3.52 -2.90
C TYR A 139 -6.66 2.69 -4.06
N VAL A 140 -5.82 1.80 -4.59
CA VAL A 140 -6.16 0.86 -5.66
C VAL A 140 -6.08 -0.53 -5.07
N PHE A 141 -7.22 -1.20 -4.92
CA PHE A 141 -7.31 -2.59 -4.50
C PHE A 141 -7.61 -3.44 -5.71
N ILE A 142 -6.87 -4.53 -5.89
CA ILE A 142 -7.08 -5.47 -7.00
C ILE A 142 -7.24 -6.84 -6.38
N ASP A 143 -8.28 -7.56 -6.79
CA ASP A 143 -8.49 -8.95 -6.45
C ASP A 143 -8.78 -9.74 -7.72
N LEU A 144 -7.85 -10.63 -8.07
CA LEU A 144 -7.91 -11.45 -9.26
C LEU A 144 -8.93 -12.60 -9.14
N GLN A 145 -9.32 -12.97 -7.91
CA GLN A 145 -10.30 -14.02 -7.65
C GLN A 145 -11.71 -13.50 -7.93
N SER A 146 -12.04 -12.34 -7.37
CA SER A 146 -13.31 -11.65 -7.67
C SER A 146 -13.27 -10.91 -9.01
N LYS A 147 -12.10 -10.80 -9.64
CA LYS A 147 -11.87 -10.08 -10.91
C LYS A 147 -12.29 -8.62 -10.79
N THR A 148 -12.01 -8.02 -9.63
CA THR A 148 -12.41 -6.66 -9.29
C THR A 148 -11.23 -5.76 -9.01
N LEU A 149 -11.39 -4.49 -9.38
CA LEU A 149 -10.51 -3.39 -9.02
C LEU A 149 -11.35 -2.32 -8.32
N ARG A 150 -11.01 -2.01 -7.07
CA ARG A 150 -11.66 -0.95 -6.29
C ARG A 150 -10.73 0.26 -6.18
N ILE A 151 -11.29 1.43 -6.42
CA ILE A 151 -10.65 2.71 -6.14
C ILE A 151 -11.35 3.36 -4.95
N ILE A 152 -10.57 3.86 -4.00
CA ILE A 152 -11.02 4.79 -2.97
C ILE A 152 -10.17 6.04 -3.07
N GLU A 153 -10.81 7.21 -3.06
CA GLU A 153 -10.11 8.50 -3.02
C GLU A 153 -10.47 9.27 -1.74
N GLU A 154 -9.45 9.81 -1.08
CA GLU A 154 -9.57 10.60 0.15
C GLU A 154 -8.82 11.93 -0.01
N TYR A 155 -9.40 12.97 0.56
CA TYR A 155 -8.83 14.31 0.61
C TYR A 155 -8.36 14.62 2.02
N ILE A 156 -7.10 15.01 2.17
CA ILE A 156 -6.45 15.25 3.47
C ILE A 156 -5.99 16.71 3.54
N GLU A 157 -6.46 17.41 4.59
CA GLU A 157 -6.04 18.76 4.96
C GLU A 157 -5.61 18.81 6.44
N PRO A 158 -4.54 19.53 6.83
CA PRO A 158 -3.60 20.28 6.00
C PRO A 158 -2.59 19.36 5.27
N VAL A 159 -1.91 19.88 4.25
CA VAL A 159 -0.85 19.12 3.54
C VAL A 159 0.43 19.04 4.39
N ILE A 160 0.68 17.90 5.02
CA ILE A 160 1.94 17.58 5.74
C ILE A 160 3.03 17.04 4.78
N LEU A 161 3.97 17.87 4.34
CA LEU A 161 4.85 17.58 3.17
C LEU A 161 5.86 16.41 3.26
N ILE A 162 5.91 15.61 4.33
CA ILE A 162 7.00 14.63 4.54
C ILE A 162 6.49 13.20 4.39
N TRP A 163 6.67 12.61 3.20
CA TRP A 163 6.34 11.21 2.91
C TRP A 163 7.39 10.61 1.98
N ASN A 164 7.97 9.48 2.38
CA ASN A 164 8.92 8.71 1.60
C ASN A 164 8.18 8.00 0.48
N LYS A 165 8.62 8.20 -0.77
CA LYS A 165 8.00 7.59 -1.94
C LYS A 165 8.78 6.36 -2.38
N ILE A 166 8.05 5.33 -2.80
CA ILE A 166 8.61 4.14 -3.41
C ILE A 166 9.04 4.48 -4.84
N ASN A 167 10.31 4.20 -5.15
CA ASN A 167 10.82 4.25 -6.51
C ASN A 167 11.13 2.82 -6.99
N LEU A 168 10.15 2.22 -7.67
CA LEU A 168 10.25 0.85 -8.20
C LEU A 168 11.49 0.65 -9.08
N SER A 169 11.93 1.67 -9.82
CA SER A 169 13.09 1.56 -10.70
C SER A 169 14.43 1.41 -9.96
N LYS A 170 14.46 1.64 -8.64
CA LYS A 170 15.64 1.47 -7.80
C LYS A 170 15.62 0.17 -7.02
N ILE A 171 14.47 -0.47 -6.89
CA ILE A 171 14.31 -1.74 -6.18
C ILE A 171 14.99 -2.84 -6.99
N LYS A 172 15.77 -3.70 -6.32
CA LYS A 172 16.45 -4.84 -6.96
C LYS A 172 15.77 -6.17 -6.65
N TYR A 173 15.18 -6.28 -5.46
CA TYR A 173 14.45 -7.48 -5.03
C TYR A 173 12.96 -7.21 -5.09
N SER A 174 12.25 -8.00 -5.88
CA SER A 174 10.79 -7.97 -6.00
C SER A 174 10.10 -8.51 -4.74
N ALA A 175 8.80 -8.29 -4.62
CA ALA A 175 7.95 -8.94 -3.62
C ALA A 175 8.02 -10.47 -3.75
N SER A 176 8.09 -11.00 -4.98
CA SER A 176 8.28 -12.44 -5.20
C SER A 176 9.63 -12.95 -4.69
N ASP A 177 10.71 -12.20 -4.92
CA ASP A 177 12.05 -12.59 -4.45
C ASP A 177 12.10 -12.65 -2.91
N VAL A 178 11.58 -11.63 -2.23
CA VAL A 178 11.60 -11.60 -0.75
C VAL A 178 10.66 -12.64 -0.14
N LEU A 179 9.56 -12.99 -0.82
CA LEU A 179 8.69 -14.07 -0.41
C LEU A 179 9.42 -15.41 -0.47
N GLU A 180 10.14 -15.70 -1.55
CA GLU A 180 10.96 -16.92 -1.69
C GLU A 180 12.09 -16.97 -0.64
N LEU A 181 12.74 -15.83 -0.38
CA LEU A 181 13.74 -15.73 0.69
C LEU A 181 13.12 -15.99 2.06
N THR A 182 11.92 -15.49 2.31
CA THR A 182 11.21 -15.71 3.59
C THR A 182 10.81 -17.16 3.77
N ASP A 183 10.25 -17.80 2.74
CA ASP A 183 9.84 -19.21 2.80
C ASP A 183 11.04 -20.11 3.09
N ARG A 184 12.20 -19.83 2.48
CA ARG A 184 13.48 -20.52 2.76
C ARG A 184 14.05 -20.25 4.15
N ASN A 185 13.79 -19.08 4.71
CA ASN A 185 14.27 -18.66 6.04
C ASN A 185 13.28 -19.00 7.16
N GLY A 186 12.63 -20.17 7.07
CA GLY A 186 11.72 -20.69 8.09
C GLY A 186 10.24 -20.35 7.85
N GLY A 187 9.89 -19.55 6.85
CA GLY A 187 8.49 -19.30 6.49
C GLY A 187 7.74 -20.59 6.13
N SER A 188 8.38 -21.51 5.42
CA SER A 188 7.83 -22.83 5.08
C SER A 188 7.47 -23.65 6.32
N ASP A 189 8.38 -23.73 7.28
CA ASP A 189 8.16 -24.48 8.52
C ASP A 189 7.00 -23.87 9.32
N GLN A 190 6.89 -22.54 9.30
CA GLN A 190 5.88 -21.80 10.04
C GLN A 190 4.48 -21.98 9.44
N ARG A 191 4.32 -21.89 8.12
CA ARG A 191 3.02 -22.19 7.48
C ARG A 191 2.57 -23.63 7.70
N GLN A 192 3.51 -24.59 7.83
CA GLN A 192 3.16 -25.97 8.16
C GLN A 192 2.57 -26.12 9.57
N THR A 193 2.92 -25.26 10.54
CA THR A 193 2.35 -25.30 11.90
C THR A 193 0.84 -25.04 11.93
N VAL A 194 0.34 -24.29 10.96
CA VAL A 194 -1.09 -23.97 10.78
C VAL A 194 -1.70 -24.74 9.60
N ASN A 195 -1.06 -25.83 9.14
CA ASN A 195 -1.51 -26.63 7.99
C ASN A 195 -1.75 -25.79 6.72
N ASN A 196 -0.89 -24.80 6.47
CA ASN A 196 -1.02 -23.80 5.40
C ASN A 196 -2.34 -23.01 5.39
N ASN A 197 -3.08 -23.05 6.49
CA ASN A 197 -4.31 -22.28 6.66
C ASN A 197 -4.01 -20.84 7.06
N CYS A 198 -3.27 -20.16 6.19
CA CYS A 198 -2.84 -18.78 6.36
C CYS A 198 -2.81 -18.06 5.02
N TYR A 199 -2.76 -16.74 5.09
CA TYR A 199 -2.41 -15.90 3.96
C TYR A 199 -1.08 -15.19 4.24
N VAL A 200 -0.39 -14.83 3.17
CA VAL A 200 0.88 -14.12 3.22
C VAL A 200 0.68 -12.74 2.64
N ARG A 201 1.16 -11.72 3.34
CA ARG A 201 1.25 -10.33 2.85
C ARG A 201 2.70 -9.97 2.60
N VAL A 202 2.98 -9.38 1.46
CA VAL A 202 4.29 -8.85 1.10
C VAL A 202 4.11 -7.39 0.75
N GLY A 203 4.60 -6.48 1.58
CA GLY A 203 4.36 -5.05 1.40
C GLY A 203 5.53 -4.16 1.74
N MET A 204 5.54 -2.97 1.16
CA MET A 204 6.50 -1.90 1.43
C MET A 204 5.73 -0.65 1.85
N PHE A 205 6.10 -0.13 3.03
CA PHE A 205 5.44 1.01 3.67
C PHE A 205 6.52 1.98 4.19
N PRO A 206 7.17 2.78 3.34
CA PRO A 206 8.34 3.61 3.69
C PRO A 206 8.08 4.68 4.77
N ASP A 207 6.81 5.00 5.04
CA ASP A 207 6.40 5.94 6.07
C ASP A 207 5.97 5.25 7.38
N SER A 208 5.96 3.91 7.41
CA SER A 208 5.78 3.18 8.66
C SER A 208 7.06 3.24 9.48
N ALA A 209 6.95 3.69 10.73
CA ALA A 209 8.05 3.57 11.69
C ALA A 209 8.46 2.10 11.92
N GLU A 210 7.56 1.16 11.62
CA GLU A 210 7.78 -0.27 11.84
C GLU A 210 8.43 -0.97 10.63
N PHE A 211 8.35 -0.41 9.41
CA PHE A 211 8.78 -1.12 8.20
C PHE A 211 9.85 -0.35 7.44
N ARG A 212 11.04 -0.95 7.30
CA ARG A 212 12.19 -0.29 6.66
C ARG A 212 12.45 -0.74 5.22
N GLY A 213 11.68 -1.71 4.73
CA GLY A 213 11.82 -2.30 3.42
C GLY A 213 10.63 -3.15 3.05
N TRP A 214 10.88 -4.27 2.37
CA TRP A 214 9.85 -5.27 2.16
C TRP A 214 9.56 -5.99 3.47
N SER A 215 8.31 -6.00 3.89
CA SER A 215 7.81 -6.80 5.01
C SER A 215 7.04 -8.00 4.46
N VAL A 216 7.39 -9.20 4.93
CA VAL A 216 6.66 -10.44 4.63
C VAL A 216 6.03 -10.96 5.91
N SER A 217 4.70 -11.01 5.93
CA SER A 217 3.90 -11.41 7.09
C SER A 217 3.05 -12.64 6.79
N TYR A 218 3.12 -13.65 7.66
CA TYR A 218 2.25 -14.84 7.61
C TYR A 218 1.16 -14.68 8.65
N ILE A 219 -0.11 -14.80 8.25
CA ILE A 219 -1.26 -14.51 9.11
C ILE A 219 -2.25 -15.67 9.05
N GLU A 220 -2.61 -16.22 10.21
CA GLU A 220 -3.56 -17.34 10.31
C GLU A 220 -4.99 -16.89 9.96
N THR A 221 -5.67 -17.62 9.08
CA THR A 221 -6.98 -17.24 8.51
C THR A 221 -8.12 -17.29 9.53
N TYR A 222 -8.04 -18.15 10.54
CA TYR A 222 -9.14 -18.44 11.49
C TYR A 222 -8.82 -18.06 12.93
N SER A 223 -7.73 -17.34 13.14
CA SER A 223 -7.41 -16.75 14.43
C SER A 223 -8.37 -15.58 14.67
N GLU A 224 -9.15 -15.60 15.77
CA GLU A 224 -10.01 -14.46 16.18
C GLU A 224 -9.22 -13.14 16.30
N LYS A 225 -7.89 -13.23 16.39
CA LYS A 225 -6.97 -12.10 16.53
C LYS A 225 -6.12 -11.83 15.30
N ASN A 226 -6.26 -12.61 14.21
CA ASN A 226 -5.33 -12.60 13.07
C ASN A 226 -3.86 -12.63 13.53
N GLU A 227 -3.51 -13.60 14.37
CA GLU A 227 -2.16 -13.68 14.94
C GLU A 227 -1.12 -13.79 13.81
N GLN A 228 -0.15 -12.85 13.85
CA GLN A 228 1.00 -12.86 12.95
C GLN A 228 1.96 -13.94 13.40
N ILE A 229 2.20 -14.91 12.51
CA ILE A 229 3.03 -16.08 12.78
C ILE A 229 4.51 -15.72 12.59
N VAL A 230 4.80 -14.92 11.55
CA VAL A 230 6.15 -14.48 11.17
C VAL A 230 6.07 -13.10 10.55
N ILE A 231 7.03 -12.25 10.88
CA ILE A 231 7.33 -11.03 10.12
C ILE A 231 8.83 -11.01 9.85
N ASN A 232 9.20 -11.08 8.58
CA ASN A 232 10.57 -10.83 8.15
C ASN A 232 10.62 -9.55 7.33
N GLU A 233 11.64 -8.75 7.56
CA GLU A 233 11.89 -7.52 6.79
C GLU A 233 13.15 -7.67 5.95
N TYR A 234 13.12 -7.18 4.71
CA TYR A 234 14.24 -7.26 3.79
C TYR A 234 14.56 -5.90 3.19
N ASP A 235 15.85 -5.59 3.09
CA ASP A 235 16.31 -4.43 2.36
C ASP A 235 15.98 -4.60 0.86
N PRO A 236 15.25 -3.66 0.23
CA PRO A 236 14.79 -3.81 -1.15
C PRO A 236 15.92 -3.69 -2.21
N PHE A 237 17.11 -3.27 -1.80
CA PHE A 237 18.28 -3.09 -2.65
C PHE A 237 19.31 -4.23 -2.50
N THR A 238 19.48 -4.78 -1.30
CA THR A 238 20.47 -5.83 -1.03
C THR A 238 19.84 -7.22 -0.87
N GLY A 239 18.55 -7.30 -0.51
CA GLY A 239 17.87 -8.56 -0.19
C GLY A 239 18.30 -9.12 1.17
N GLU A 240 19.02 -8.34 1.97
CA GLU A 240 19.45 -8.75 3.30
C GLU A 240 18.28 -8.70 4.28
N LEU A 241 18.16 -9.73 5.11
CA LEU A 241 17.22 -9.76 6.22
C LEU A 241 17.59 -8.67 7.23
N LEU A 242 16.65 -7.76 7.47
CA LEU A 242 16.79 -6.69 8.45
C LEU A 242 16.55 -7.25 9.86
N PRO A 243 17.22 -6.70 10.89
CA PRO A 243 17.02 -7.15 12.26
C PRO A 243 15.57 -6.94 12.68
N SER A 244 14.88 -7.99 13.12
CA SER A 244 13.54 -7.87 13.71
C SER A 244 13.65 -7.01 14.96
N GLU A 245 12.98 -5.86 14.99
CA GLU A 245 12.77 -5.16 16.25
C GLU A 245 11.87 -6.08 17.09
N LYS A 246 12.39 -6.57 18.22
CA LYS A 246 11.58 -7.37 19.15
C LYS A 246 10.43 -6.47 19.62
N LYS A 247 9.23 -6.72 19.10
CA LYS A 247 7.98 -6.17 19.65
C LYS A 247 7.66 -6.84 20.98
#